data_AF-A0A0Q3M2U0-F1
#
_entry.id   AF-A0A0Q3M2U0-F1
#
_cell.length_a   1.000
_cell.length_b   1.000
_cell.length_c   1.000
_cell.angle_alpha   90.00
_cell.angle_beta   90.00
_cell.angle_gamma   90.00
#
_symmetry.space_group_name_H-M   'P 1'
#
loop_
_entity.id
_entity.type
_entity.pdbx_description
1 polymer ?
#
loop_
_entity_poly.entity_id
_entity_poly.type
_entity_poly.pdbx_seq_one_letter_code
_entity_poly.pdbx_strand_id
1 'polypeptide(L)'
;MINLKVNDGGQVVRKTVKIGKPRFDASLVYLTRKFMDLVKTAPDGVLDLNEVATTLGVRKRRVYDITNVLDGIHLIQKRSKNLIQWV
;
A
#
# COMPACT_ATOMS: atom_id res chain seq x y z
N MET A 1 -19.74 -28.68 8.60
CA MET A 1 -21.06 -29.29 8.28
C MET A 1 -21.51 -28.73 6.94
N ILE A 2 -21.46 -29.54 5.89
CA ILE A 2 -21.89 -29.19 4.52
C ILE A 2 -23.38 -29.52 4.41
N ASN A 3 -24.23 -28.51 4.20
CA ASN A 3 -25.65 -28.75 3.98
C ASN A 3 -25.90 -28.92 2.47
N LEU A 4 -26.01 -30.17 2.03
CA LEU A 4 -26.59 -30.51 0.73
C LEU A 4 -28.11 -30.49 0.86
N LYS A 5 -28.78 -29.53 0.20
CA LYS A 5 -30.18 -29.70 -0.20
C LYS A 5 -30.21 -30.01 -1.69
N VAL A 6 -30.72 -31.20 -1.99
CA VAL A 6 -31.13 -31.70 -3.31
C VAL A 6 -32.67 -31.83 -3.17
N ASN A 7 -33.57 -31.40 -4.04
CA ASN A 7 -33.63 -31.29 -5.51
C ASN A 7 -34.73 -30.26 -5.88
N ASP A 8 -34.63 -29.60 -7.04
CA ASP A 8 -35.56 -29.78 -8.19
C ASP A 8 -35.40 -28.65 -9.23
N GLY A 9 -35.14 -29.02 -10.49
CA GLY A 9 -35.50 -28.24 -11.69
C GLY A 9 -34.72 -26.97 -12.09
N GLY A 10 -33.70 -26.51 -11.37
CA GLY A 10 -33.00 -25.25 -11.71
C GLY A 10 -31.57 -25.45 -12.22
N GLN A 11 -31.24 -24.89 -13.39
CA GLN A 11 -29.86 -24.80 -13.88
C GLN A 11 -28.92 -24.33 -12.75
N VAL A 12 -27.91 -25.13 -12.42
CA VAL A 12 -26.89 -24.82 -11.41
C VAL A 12 -25.99 -23.71 -11.96
N VAL A 13 -26.42 -22.46 -11.80
CA VAL A 13 -25.56 -21.30 -12.04
C VAL A 13 -24.51 -21.30 -10.93
N ARG A 14 -23.29 -21.75 -11.26
CA ARG A 14 -22.12 -21.59 -10.40
C ARG A 14 -21.86 -20.09 -10.21
N LYS A 15 -22.45 -19.48 -9.18
CA LYS A 15 -22.02 -18.16 -8.71
C LYS A 15 -20.61 -18.32 -8.17
N THR A 16 -19.61 -17.99 -8.99
CA THR A 16 -18.27 -17.73 -8.51
C THR A 16 -18.38 -16.57 -7.52
N VAL A 17 -18.31 -16.88 -6.22
CA VAL A 17 -18.14 -15.86 -5.19
C VAL A 17 -16.85 -15.14 -5.54
N LYS A 18 -16.94 -13.88 -5.99
CA LYS A 18 -15.77 -13.04 -6.17
C LYS A 18 -15.18 -12.86 -4.78
N ILE A 19 -14.17 -13.65 -4.44
CA ILE A 19 -13.36 -13.43 -3.25
C ILE A 19 -12.77 -12.04 -3.46
N GLY A 20 -13.30 -11.05 -2.75
CA GLY A 20 -12.82 -9.68 -2.82
C GLY A 20 -11.33 -9.70 -2.53
N LYS A 21 -10.54 -8.97 -3.32
CA LYS A 21 -9.09 -8.89 -3.14
C LYS A 21 -8.80 -8.65 -1.65
N PRO A 22 -7.94 -9.47 -1.02
CA PRO A 22 -7.60 -9.29 0.38
C PRO A 22 -7.17 -7.84 0.63
N ARG A 23 -7.64 -7.24 1.74
CA ARG A 23 -7.33 -5.84 2.10
C ARG A 23 -5.83 -5.55 2.31
N PHE A 24 -4.98 -6.55 2.16
CA PHE A 24 -3.53 -6.50 2.37
C PHE A 24 -2.83 -5.55 1.39
N ASP A 25 -3.36 -5.41 0.16
CA ASP A 25 -2.81 -4.55 -0.91
C ASP A 25 -2.74 -3.05 -0.52
N ALA A 26 -3.45 -2.63 0.54
CA ALA A 26 -3.44 -1.26 1.05
C ALA A 26 -2.89 -1.14 2.48
N SER A 27 -2.26 -2.20 3.00
CA SER A 27 -1.68 -2.19 4.35
C SER A 27 -0.47 -1.24 4.42
N LEU A 28 -0.27 -0.60 5.59
CA LEU A 28 0.88 0.28 5.79
C LEU A 28 2.20 -0.48 5.59
N VAL A 29 2.27 -1.74 6.04
CA VAL A 29 3.44 -2.62 5.83
C VAL A 29 3.77 -2.78 4.35
N TYR A 30 2.76 -3.03 3.50
CA TYR A 30 2.97 -3.15 2.06
C TYR A 30 3.47 -1.83 1.45
N LEU A 31 2.85 -0.71 1.84
CA LEU A 31 3.25 0.62 1.37
C LEU A 31 4.67 0.98 1.82
N THR A 32 5.06 0.65 3.05
CA THR A 32 6.42 0.87 3.55
C THR A 32 7.44 0.07 2.76
N ARG A 33 7.15 -1.20 2.41
CA ARG A 33 8.07 -1.98 1.56
C ARG A 33 8.27 -1.31 0.20
N LYS A 34 7.19 -0.90 -0.46
CA LYS A 34 7.27 -0.18 -1.74
C LYS A 34 7.94 1.19 -1.62
N PHE A 35 7.70 1.91 -0.53
CA PHE A 35 8.40 3.17 -0.25
C PHE A 35 9.92 2.95 -0.14
N MET A 36 10.36 1.90 0.57
CA MET A 36 11.79 1.56 0.67
C MET A 36 12.41 1.16 -0.66
N ASP A 37 11.65 0.52 -1.56
CA ASP A 37 12.13 0.26 -2.92
C ASP A 37 12.38 1.58 -3.67
N LEU A 38 11.49 2.58 -3.53
CA LEU A 38 11.68 3.90 -4.12
C LEU A 38 12.92 4.62 -3.56
N VAL A 39 13.14 4.55 -2.25
CA VAL A 39 14.34 5.12 -1.60
C VAL A 39 15.61 4.55 -2.21
N LYS A 40 15.68 3.23 -2.41
CA LYS A 40 16.88 2.54 -2.95
C LYS A 40 17.20 2.94 -4.38
N THR A 41 16.18 3.29 -5.17
CA THR A 41 16.35 3.72 -6.57
C THR A 41 16.51 5.23 -6.72
N ALA A 42 16.26 6.00 -5.66
CA ALA A 42 16.26 7.45 -5.72
C ALA A 42 17.69 8.01 -5.74
N PRO A 43 17.99 8.98 -6.63
CA PRO A 43 19.28 9.66 -6.61
C PRO A 43 19.46 10.41 -5.28
N ASP A 44 20.64 10.23 -4.66
CA ASP A 44 21.01 10.79 -3.35
C ASP A 44 20.03 10.46 -2.20
N GLY A 45 19.18 9.45 -2.38
CA GLY A 45 18.14 9.08 -1.43
C GLY A 45 17.03 10.12 -1.29
N VAL A 46 16.88 11.05 -2.24
CA VAL A 46 15.89 12.14 -2.19
C VAL A 46 14.57 11.70 -2.83
N LEU A 47 13.45 11.88 -2.12
CA LEU A 47 12.11 11.56 -2.60
C LEU A 47 11.16 12.76 -2.54
N ASP A 48 10.37 12.96 -3.61
CA ASP A 48 9.21 13.85 -3.60
C ASP A 48 7.95 13.12 -3.11
N LEU A 49 7.32 13.67 -2.07
CA LEU A 49 6.17 13.06 -1.41
C LEU A 49 4.91 13.01 -2.30
N ASN A 50 4.77 13.92 -3.28
CA ASN A 50 3.66 13.88 -4.25
C ASN A 50 3.90 12.80 -5.31
N GLU A 51 5.14 12.67 -5.78
CA GLU A 51 5.53 11.63 -6.72
C GLU A 51 5.34 10.24 -6.07
N VAL A 52 5.86 10.06 -4.86
CA VAL A 52 5.67 8.82 -4.09
C VAL A 52 4.19 8.48 -3.90
N ALA A 53 3.34 9.45 -3.57
CA ALA A 53 1.91 9.24 -3.44
C ALA A 53 1.26 8.76 -4.75
N THR A 54 1.66 9.36 -5.87
CA THR A 54 1.21 8.99 -7.22
C THR A 54 1.67 7.58 -7.59
N THR A 55 2.96 7.28 -7.38
CA THR A 55 3.58 5.98 -7.71
C THR A 55 3.01 4.84 -6.88
N LEU A 56 2.73 5.08 -5.59
CA LEU A 56 2.10 4.10 -4.72
C LEU A 56 0.58 4.01 -4.90
N GLY A 57 -0.04 4.90 -5.68
CA GLY A 57 -1.49 4.94 -5.89
C GLY A 57 -2.27 5.24 -4.62
N VAL A 58 -1.69 6.01 -3.69
CA VAL A 58 -2.29 6.32 -2.38
C VAL A 58 -2.41 7.81 -2.14
N ARG A 59 -3.29 8.18 -1.19
CA ARG A 59 -3.37 9.56 -0.72
C ARG A 59 -2.10 9.95 0.02
N LYS A 60 -1.67 11.20 -0.12
CA LYS A 60 -0.47 11.76 0.55
C LYS A 60 -0.44 11.54 2.07
N ARG A 61 -1.61 11.45 2.71
CA ARG A 61 -1.73 11.10 4.13
C ARG A 61 -1.07 9.76 4.47
N ARG A 62 -1.11 8.74 3.60
CA ARG A 62 -0.47 7.43 3.84
C ARG A 62 1.05 7.52 3.78
N VAL A 63 1.57 8.38 2.91
CA VAL A 63 3.01 8.66 2.85
C VAL A 63 3.47 9.28 4.17
N TYR A 64 2.67 10.18 4.76
CA TYR A 64 2.99 10.77 6.07
C TYR A 64 3.00 9.77 7.22
N ASP A 65 2.16 8.72 7.19
CA ASP A 65 2.23 7.66 8.20
C ASP A 65 3.61 6.99 8.20
N ILE A 66 4.23 6.85 7.02
CA ILE A 66 5.56 6.26 6.87
C ILE A 66 6.63 7.29 7.28
N THR A 67 6.59 8.50 6.71
CA THR A 67 7.64 9.49 6.94
C THR A 67 7.70 9.96 8.39
N ASN A 68 6.57 10.10 9.09
CA ASN A 68 6.58 10.54 10.49
C ASN A 68 7.25 9.53 11.41
N VAL A 69 7.10 8.23 11.15
CA VAL A 69 7.79 7.19 11.91
C VAL A 69 9.29 7.24 11.61
N LEU A 70 9.68 7.30 10.33
CA LEU A 70 11.08 7.35 9.92
C LEU A 70 11.80 8.61 10.42
N ASP A 71 11.12 9.76 10.42
CA ASP A 71 11.61 11.03 10.96
C ASP A 71 11.75 10.95 12.48
N GLY A 72 10.76 10.36 13.17
CA GLY A 72 10.81 10.15 14.63
C GLY A 72 11.95 9.23 15.09
N ILE A 73 12.45 8.35 14.23
CA ILE A 73 13.63 7.51 14.48
C ILE A 73 14.89 8.00 13.74
N HIS A 74 14.84 9.20 13.16
CA HIS A 74 15.99 9.89 12.52
C HIS A 74 16.62 9.13 11.33
N LEU A 75 15.83 8.38 10.56
CA LEU A 75 16.30 7.70 9.33
C LEU A 75 16.08 8.54 8.06
N ILE A 76 15.30 9.61 8.16
CA ILE A 76 15.09 10.57 7.07
C ILE A 76 15.23 11.98 7.59
N GLN A 77 15.55 12.91 6.70
CA GLN A 77 15.60 14.33 6.97
C GLN A 77 14.73 15.11 6.00
N LYS A 78 14.08 16.17 6.49
CA LYS A 78 13.28 17.06 5.65
C LYS A 78 14.18 18.05 4.91
N ARG A 79 14.16 18.01 3.58
CA ARG A 79 14.86 18.98 2.71
C ARG A 79 13.98 20.20 2.43
N SER A 80 12.70 19.97 2.14
CA SER A 80 11.73 21.03 1.84
C SER A 80 10.31 20.54 2.15
N LYS A 81 9.27 21.35 1.84
CA LYS A 81 7.87 20.99 2.11
C LYS A 81 7.45 19.64 1.49
N ASN A 82 7.98 19.30 0.32
CA ASN A 82 7.62 18.08 -0.42
C ASN A 82 8.79 17.12 -0.61
N LEU A 83 9.99 17.47 -0.16
CA LEU A 83 11.18 16.63 -0.36
C LEU A 83 11.70 16.12 0.98
N ILE A 84 11.94 14.81 1.03
CA ILE A 84 12.66 14.15 2.11
C ILE A 84 13.92 13.51 1.53
N GLN A 85 14.91 13.28 2.39
CA GLN A 85 16.11 12.55 2.02
C GLN A 85 16.38 11.44 3.04
N TRP A 86 16.76 10.27 2.56
CA TRP A 86 17.27 9.18 3.37
C TRP A 86 18.67 9.52 3.93
N VAL A 87 18.91 9.18 5.20
CA VAL A 87 20.19 9.41 5.90
C VAL A 87 21.17 8.25 5.71
#